data_AF-A0A3N5PF70-F1
#
_entry.id   AF-A0A3N5PF70-F1
#
_cell.length_a   1.000
_cell.length_b   1.000
_cell.length_c   1.000
_cell.angle_alpha   90.00
_cell.angle_beta   90.00
_cell.angle_gamma   90.00
#
_symmetry.space_group_name_H-M   'P 1'
#
loop_
_entity.id
_entity.type
_entity.pdbx_description
1 polymer ?
#
loop_
_entity_poly.entity_id
_entity_poly.type
_entity_poly.pdbx_seq_one_letter_code
_entity_poly.pdbx_strand_id
1 'polypeptide(L)'
;MSKLTPHQELALNTTGHMALTANAGSGKTFVLARKYLDALLKENLEISSVAAITFTEKAASELYQKISILIDEKIDGSKSIAEKKQLEKIRRQLVSANISTIHSFCISVLREYPVEAELDARFIPIDEKLSEELIELSVEEMIRSSFENELINEDLKYLIRIFSSKIKLQNQIVKLINNRKNVFSVKERIYSLSEDKIAEFFFEEYSKNFLIIWNKQRNYFIEIIRIINDAVHKDDPKNVIVAELYSRLEKLNTETELTQLLKLLDELKSLVFTDKYQIRKRGYLKKESAETLADEISIAEDLMKSIHTFQISENHQEIELELAKFGKKLLTFFEFALSVYEGKKKNEGFIDYEDILLHTKLLLENNGVQKAISDKYKFIMVDEFQDTNEIQYQIFLPILDYLKGG
;
A
#
# COMPACT_ATOMS: atom_id res chain seq x y z
N MET A 1 2.30 43.09 9.17
CA MET A 1 2.33 41.89 8.29
C MET A 1 3.76 41.40 8.19
N SER A 2 4.00 40.11 8.44
CA SER A 2 5.31 39.49 8.19
C SER A 2 5.62 39.53 6.68
N LYS A 3 6.88 39.76 6.33
CA LYS A 3 7.33 39.75 4.93
C LYS A 3 7.23 38.32 4.39
N LEU A 4 6.55 38.14 3.26
CA LEU A 4 6.47 36.84 2.59
C LEU A 4 7.86 36.38 2.14
N THR A 5 8.09 35.07 2.14
CA THR A 5 9.29 34.52 1.49
C THR A 5 9.09 34.48 -0.03
N PRO A 6 10.17 34.49 -0.83
CA PRO A 6 10.06 34.38 -2.29
C PRO A 6 9.28 33.14 -2.75
N HIS A 7 9.42 32.02 -2.03
CA HIS A 7 8.68 30.79 -2.32
C HIS A 7 7.18 30.93 -2.00
N GLN A 8 6.82 31.63 -0.93
CA GLN A 8 5.41 31.91 -0.62
C GLN A 8 4.79 32.87 -1.63
N GLU A 9 5.53 33.89 -2.09
CA GLU A 9 5.07 34.79 -3.15
C GLU A 9 4.87 34.04 -4.47
N LEU A 10 5.84 33.20 -4.87
CA LEU A 10 5.70 32.34 -6.04
C LEU A 10 4.47 31.44 -5.93
N ALA A 11 4.27 30.82 -4.77
CA ALA A 11 3.12 29.96 -4.53
C ALA A 11 1.80 30.74 -4.70
N LEU A 12 1.68 31.92 -4.10
CA LEU A 12 0.49 32.77 -4.19
C LEU A 12 0.21 33.29 -5.61
N ASN A 13 1.25 33.57 -6.40
CA ASN A 13 1.11 34.14 -7.74
C ASN A 13 0.88 33.11 -8.85
N THR A 14 1.21 31.83 -8.61
CA THR A 14 1.00 30.78 -9.61
C THR A 14 -0.49 30.55 -9.87
N THR A 15 -0.85 30.44 -11.14
CA THR A 15 -2.20 30.09 -11.63
C THR A 15 -2.25 28.61 -12.04
N GLY A 16 -3.43 28.01 -11.99
CA GLY A 16 -3.63 26.59 -12.32
C GLY A 16 -3.26 25.63 -11.18
N HIS A 17 -3.07 24.35 -11.53
CA HIS A 17 -2.77 23.29 -10.57
C HIS A 17 -1.34 23.43 -10.00
N MET A 18 -1.20 23.22 -8.69
CA MET A 18 0.06 23.33 -7.97
C MET A 18 0.19 22.24 -6.91
N ALA A 19 1.38 21.66 -6.82
CA ALA A 19 1.83 20.91 -5.66
C ALA A 19 2.86 21.75 -4.88
N LEU A 20 2.55 22.08 -3.62
CA LEU A 20 3.44 22.86 -2.75
C LEU A 20 4.17 21.94 -1.77
N THR A 21 5.46 21.71 -2.00
CA THR A 21 6.32 20.96 -1.06
C THR A 21 7.12 21.94 -0.20
N ALA A 22 7.06 21.77 1.12
CA ALA A 22 7.88 22.56 2.04
C ALA A 22 8.15 21.81 3.36
N ASN A 23 9.17 22.24 4.10
CA ASN A 23 9.48 21.64 5.41
C ASN A 23 8.49 22.09 6.50
N ALA A 24 8.46 21.40 7.63
CA ALA A 24 7.67 21.82 8.79
C ALA A 24 8.00 23.27 9.19
N GLY A 25 6.98 24.04 9.58
CA GLY A 25 7.14 25.44 10.00
C GLY A 25 7.36 26.45 8.86
N SER A 26 7.39 26.03 7.60
CA SER A 26 7.56 26.91 6.42
C SER A 26 6.34 27.79 6.06
N GLY A 27 5.22 27.61 6.76
CA GLY A 27 3.99 28.39 6.54
C GLY A 27 3.09 27.87 5.42
N LYS A 28 3.12 26.58 5.07
CA LYS A 28 2.22 25.99 4.05
C LYS A 28 0.75 26.31 4.30
N THR A 29 0.25 26.06 5.51
CA THR A 29 -1.14 26.33 5.87
C THR A 29 -1.50 27.81 5.74
N PHE A 30 -0.54 28.72 5.96
CA PHE A 30 -0.74 30.15 5.73
C PHE A 30 -0.87 30.48 4.24
N VAL A 31 -0.05 29.87 3.38
CA VAL A 31 -0.20 29.97 1.92
C VAL A 31 -1.56 29.42 1.47
N LEU A 32 -1.98 28.27 2.00
CA LEU A 32 -3.25 27.63 1.68
C LEU A 32 -4.45 28.50 2.11
N ALA A 33 -4.45 29.04 3.32
CA ALA A 33 -5.48 29.96 3.79
C ALA A 33 -5.58 31.23 2.93
N ARG A 34 -4.43 31.78 2.49
CA ARG A 34 -4.40 32.93 1.57
C ARG A 34 -4.92 32.57 0.19
N LYS A 35 -4.52 31.43 -0.38
CA LYS A 35 -5.04 30.94 -1.65
C LYS A 35 -6.56 30.77 -1.60
N TYR A 36 -7.07 30.20 -0.51
CA TYR A 36 -8.51 30.02 -0.30
C TYR A 36 -9.26 31.37 -0.39
N LEU A 37 -8.79 32.37 0.36
CA LEU A 37 -9.40 33.70 0.34
C LEU A 37 -9.22 34.41 -1.01
N ASP A 38 -8.05 34.30 -1.64
CA ASP A 38 -7.77 34.92 -2.92
C ASP A 38 -8.62 34.31 -4.05
N ALA A 39 -8.91 33.01 -4.01
CA ALA A 39 -9.81 32.35 -4.95
C ALA A 39 -11.22 32.95 -4.87
N LEU A 40 -11.74 33.17 -3.66
CA LEU A 40 -13.05 33.80 -3.45
C LEU A 40 -13.11 35.24 -3.93
N LEU A 41 -12.05 36.02 -3.69
CA LEU A 41 -12.01 37.44 -4.01
C LEU A 41 -11.79 37.72 -5.49
N LYS A 42 -10.83 37.05 -6.13
CA LYS A 42 -10.41 37.33 -7.52
C LYS A 42 -11.42 36.82 -8.54
N GLU A 43 -12.01 35.67 -8.29
CA GLU A 43 -12.93 34.98 -9.22
C GLU A 43 -14.42 35.27 -8.88
N ASN A 44 -14.68 36.06 -7.83
CA ASN A 44 -16.02 36.39 -7.32
C ASN A 44 -16.91 35.14 -7.12
N LEU A 45 -16.31 34.11 -6.53
CA LEU A 45 -16.92 32.79 -6.36
C LEU A 45 -17.78 32.69 -5.10
N GLU A 46 -18.74 31.77 -5.13
CA GLU A 46 -19.44 31.36 -3.92
C GLU A 46 -18.53 30.50 -3.03
N ILE A 47 -18.64 30.66 -1.71
CA ILE A 47 -17.78 29.94 -0.77
C ILE A 47 -17.90 28.42 -0.86
N SER A 48 -19.08 27.94 -1.25
CA SER A 48 -19.39 26.51 -1.47
C SER A 48 -18.63 25.92 -2.65
N SER A 49 -18.16 26.74 -3.59
CA SER A 49 -17.42 26.30 -4.79
C SER A 49 -15.92 26.09 -4.55
N VAL A 50 -15.42 26.40 -3.35
CA VAL A 50 -14.03 26.18 -2.95
C VAL A 50 -14.01 25.15 -1.83
N ALA A 51 -13.39 24.00 -2.09
CA ALA A 51 -13.16 22.97 -1.07
C ALA A 51 -11.73 23.02 -0.55
N ALA A 52 -11.56 23.01 0.76
CA ALA A 52 -10.27 22.83 1.42
C ALA A 52 -10.34 21.57 2.29
N ILE A 53 -9.49 20.61 1.98
CA ILE A 53 -9.58 19.25 2.47
C ILE A 53 -8.34 18.93 3.29
N THR A 54 -8.54 18.35 4.47
CA THR A 54 -7.46 17.96 5.39
C THR A 54 -7.59 16.50 5.81
N PHE A 55 -6.59 15.98 6.52
CA PHE A 55 -6.59 14.61 7.04
C PHE A 55 -7.26 14.45 8.41
N THR A 56 -7.35 15.54 9.19
CA THR A 56 -7.89 15.47 10.55
C THR A 56 -8.84 16.63 10.83
N GLU A 57 -9.83 16.39 11.68
CA GLU A 57 -10.78 17.41 12.12
C GLU A 57 -10.07 18.57 12.83
N LYS A 58 -8.96 18.28 13.52
CA LYS A 58 -8.08 19.30 14.12
C LYS A 58 -7.46 20.19 13.04
N ALA A 59 -6.88 19.61 11.98
CA ALA A 59 -6.29 20.37 10.89
C ALA A 59 -7.34 21.19 10.12
N ALA A 60 -8.54 20.63 9.88
CA ALA A 60 -9.65 21.37 9.29
C ALA A 60 -10.05 22.58 10.16
N SER A 61 -10.18 22.37 11.47
CA SER A 61 -10.51 23.43 12.44
C SER A 61 -9.43 24.51 12.50
N GLU A 62 -8.15 24.14 12.52
CA GLU A 62 -7.03 25.07 12.49
C GLU A 62 -7.00 25.90 11.19
N LEU A 63 -7.25 25.26 10.05
CA LEU A 63 -7.33 25.95 8.76
C LEU A 63 -8.51 26.93 8.73
N TYR A 64 -9.68 26.50 9.21
CA TYR A 64 -10.86 27.36 9.35
C TYR A 64 -10.56 28.60 10.20
N GLN A 65 -9.93 28.43 11.38
CA GLN A 65 -9.55 29.54 12.25
C GLN A 65 -8.57 30.50 11.56
N LYS A 66 -7.57 29.97 10.85
CA LYS A 66 -6.60 30.79 10.09
C LYS A 66 -7.28 31.62 8.99
N ILE A 67 -8.22 31.03 8.25
CA ILE A 67 -9.00 31.74 7.22
C ILE A 67 -9.87 32.81 7.87
N SER A 68 -10.54 32.50 8.98
CA SER A 68 -11.35 33.47 9.73
C SER A 68 -10.54 34.69 10.17
N ILE A 69 -9.40 34.46 10.82
CA ILE A 69 -8.50 35.54 11.29
C ILE A 69 -8.00 36.36 10.10
N LEU A 70 -7.60 35.70 9.00
CA LEU A 70 -7.14 36.38 7.80
C LEU A 70 -8.22 37.29 7.18
N ILE A 71 -9.48 36.84 7.18
CA ILE A 71 -10.61 37.65 6.71
C ILE A 71 -10.80 38.86 7.62
N ASP A 72 -10.81 38.66 8.94
CA ASP A 72 -11.01 39.72 9.93
C ASP A 72 -9.89 40.79 9.81
N GLU A 73 -8.63 40.38 9.69
CA GLU A 73 -7.49 41.28 9.45
C GLU A 73 -7.62 42.07 8.13
N LYS A 74 -8.10 41.43 7.05
CA LYS A 74 -8.34 42.13 5.77
C LYS A 74 -9.50 43.12 5.87
N ILE A 75 -10.55 42.82 6.63
CA ILE A 75 -11.70 43.73 6.85
C ILE A 75 -11.22 45.01 7.56
N ASP A 76 -10.44 44.85 8.62
CA ASP A 76 -9.92 45.97 9.42
C ASP A 76 -8.90 46.82 8.63
N GLY A 77 -8.10 46.16 7.78
CA GLY A 77 -7.12 46.82 6.91
C GLY A 77 -7.69 47.39 5.61
N SER A 78 -8.95 47.11 5.25
CA SER A 78 -9.51 47.50 3.94
C SER A 78 -9.78 49.00 3.88
N LYS A 79 -9.25 49.65 2.83
CA LYS A 79 -9.50 51.07 2.53
C LYS A 79 -10.68 51.27 1.56
N SER A 80 -11.16 50.20 0.93
CA SER A 80 -12.22 50.23 -0.07
C SER A 80 -13.54 49.74 0.53
N ILE A 81 -14.58 50.57 0.43
CA ILE A 81 -15.93 50.20 0.90
C ILE A 81 -16.45 48.95 0.16
N ALA A 82 -16.13 48.82 -1.13
CA ALA A 82 -16.57 47.68 -1.94
C ALA A 82 -15.88 46.38 -1.51
N GLU A 83 -14.56 46.42 -1.30
CA GLU A 83 -13.78 45.28 -0.83
C GLU A 83 -14.21 44.87 0.58
N LYS A 84 -14.38 45.84 1.49
CA LYS A 84 -14.86 45.58 2.85
C LYS A 84 -16.21 44.87 2.86
N LYS A 85 -17.18 45.33 2.05
CA LYS A 85 -18.49 44.68 1.91
C LYS A 85 -18.38 43.24 1.39
N GLN A 86 -17.49 42.98 0.43
CA GLN A 86 -17.25 41.64 -0.10
C GLN A 86 -16.65 40.72 0.96
N LEU A 87 -15.64 41.18 1.71
CA LEU A 87 -15.04 40.43 2.81
C LEU A 87 -16.03 40.13 3.94
N GLU A 88 -16.85 41.11 4.33
CA GLU A 88 -17.92 40.92 5.31
C GLU A 88 -18.96 39.89 4.84
N LYS A 89 -19.27 39.85 3.54
CA LYS A 89 -20.13 38.81 2.94
C LYS A 89 -19.48 37.44 3.06
N ILE A 90 -18.21 37.30 2.67
CA ILE A 90 -17.45 36.04 2.78
C ILE A 90 -17.40 35.59 4.25
N ARG A 91 -17.14 36.51 5.18
CA ARG A 91 -17.09 36.23 6.62
C ARG A 91 -18.38 35.64 7.16
N ARG A 92 -19.53 36.18 6.74
CA ARG A 92 -20.86 35.65 7.10
C ARG A 92 -21.11 34.27 6.50
N GLN A 93 -20.63 34.02 5.28
CA GLN A 93 -20.79 32.74 4.59
C GLN A 93 -19.78 31.67 5.04
N LEU A 94 -18.75 32.04 5.81
CA LEU A 94 -17.68 31.11 6.23
C LEU A 94 -18.21 29.87 6.97
N VAL A 95 -19.35 29.98 7.66
CA VAL A 95 -20.01 28.85 8.34
C VAL A 95 -20.47 27.73 7.40
N SER A 96 -20.68 28.03 6.12
CA SER A 96 -21.04 27.05 5.09
C SER A 96 -19.87 26.73 4.15
N ALA A 97 -18.64 27.03 4.56
CA ALA A 97 -17.44 26.73 3.79
C ALA A 97 -17.17 25.23 3.77
N ASN A 98 -16.72 24.72 2.63
CA ASN A 98 -16.30 23.33 2.50
C ASN A 98 -14.86 23.16 2.99
N ILE A 99 -14.65 23.37 4.30
CA ILE A 99 -13.37 23.16 4.98
C ILE A 99 -13.53 21.95 5.90
N SER A 100 -13.08 20.79 5.45
CA SER A 100 -13.41 19.52 6.11
C SER A 100 -12.31 18.48 5.96
N THR A 101 -12.47 17.34 6.64
CA THR A 101 -11.69 16.15 6.31
C THR A 101 -12.12 15.52 4.99
N ILE A 102 -11.30 14.63 4.44
CA ILE A 102 -11.63 13.81 3.26
C ILE A 102 -12.95 13.05 3.47
N HIS A 103 -13.12 12.37 4.61
CA HIS A 103 -14.34 11.60 4.90
C HIS A 103 -15.56 12.51 4.99
N SER A 104 -15.45 13.65 5.69
CA SER A 104 -16.55 14.62 5.79
C SER A 104 -16.95 15.20 4.42
N PHE A 105 -15.98 15.44 3.54
CA PHE A 105 -16.25 15.81 2.15
C PHE A 105 -17.01 14.71 1.40
N CYS A 106 -16.51 13.48 1.44
CA CYS A 106 -17.14 12.32 0.79
C CYS A 106 -18.58 12.08 1.30
N ILE A 107 -18.80 12.16 2.62
CA ILE A 107 -20.13 12.05 3.23
C ILE A 107 -21.08 13.13 2.67
N SER A 108 -20.61 14.38 2.55
CA SER A 108 -21.43 15.46 1.99
C SER A 108 -21.82 15.21 0.54
N VAL A 109 -20.90 14.66 -0.26
CA VAL A 109 -21.14 14.30 -1.67
C VAL A 109 -22.15 13.15 -1.76
N LEU A 110 -21.97 12.09 -0.97
CA LEU A 110 -22.89 10.95 -0.94
C LEU A 110 -24.31 11.35 -0.53
N ARG A 111 -24.44 12.29 0.42
CA ARG A 111 -25.75 12.82 0.85
C ARG A 111 -26.44 13.68 -0.22
N GLU A 112 -25.69 14.26 -1.14
CA GLU A 112 -26.24 15.04 -2.26
C GLU A 112 -26.78 14.13 -3.37
N TYR A 113 -26.24 12.92 -3.51
CA TYR A 113 -26.60 11.93 -4.55
C TYR A 113 -26.85 10.52 -3.98
N PRO A 114 -27.78 10.34 -3.02
CA PRO A 114 -27.96 9.05 -2.33
C PRO A 114 -28.50 7.95 -3.26
N VAL A 115 -29.31 8.32 -4.27
CA VAL A 115 -29.89 7.35 -5.22
C VAL A 115 -28.79 6.80 -6.14
N GLU A 116 -27.98 7.67 -6.72
CA GLU A 116 -26.86 7.29 -7.58
C GLU A 116 -25.74 6.58 -6.81
N ALA A 117 -25.61 6.85 -5.50
CA ALA A 117 -24.67 6.17 -4.62
C ALA A 117 -25.17 4.80 -4.13
N GLU A 118 -26.43 4.44 -4.41
CA GLU A 118 -27.11 3.24 -3.92
C GLU A 118 -27.12 3.15 -2.38
N LEU A 119 -27.29 4.30 -1.70
CA LEU A 119 -27.31 4.41 -0.24
C LEU A 119 -28.67 4.93 0.28
N ASP A 120 -29.04 4.51 1.49
CA ASP A 120 -30.11 5.21 2.22
C ASP A 120 -29.64 6.64 2.53
N ALA A 121 -30.43 7.64 2.19
CA ALA A 121 -30.11 9.05 2.43
C ALA A 121 -29.85 9.39 3.93
N ARG A 122 -30.24 8.50 4.85
CA ARG A 122 -30.05 8.61 6.29
C ARG A 122 -28.95 7.69 6.82
N PHE A 123 -28.02 7.25 5.98
CA PHE A 123 -26.87 6.47 6.43
C PHE A 123 -26.14 7.17 7.59
N ILE A 124 -25.61 6.37 8.50
CA ILE A 124 -24.92 6.82 9.71
C ILE A 124 -23.46 6.43 9.59
N PRO A 125 -22.54 7.39 9.37
CA PRO A 125 -21.11 7.14 9.45
C PRO A 125 -20.73 6.61 10.84
N ILE A 126 -19.98 5.52 10.89
CA ILE A 126 -19.41 4.99 12.13
C ILE A 126 -17.92 5.27 12.23
N ASP A 127 -17.43 5.47 13.44
CA ASP A 127 -16.00 5.64 13.68
C ASP A 127 -15.25 4.30 13.65
N GLU A 128 -13.92 4.38 13.66
CA GLU A 128 -13.04 3.21 13.61
C GLU A 128 -13.28 2.25 14.79
N LYS A 129 -13.57 2.79 15.97
CA LYS A 129 -13.81 1.97 17.17
C LYS A 129 -15.06 1.11 17.04
N LEU A 130 -16.18 1.71 16.64
CA LEU A 130 -17.42 0.96 16.42
C LEU A 130 -17.28 -0.01 15.25
N SER A 131 -16.58 0.38 14.19
CA SER A 131 -16.25 -0.50 13.07
C SER A 131 -15.46 -1.74 13.54
N GLU A 132 -14.40 -1.55 14.33
CA GLU A 132 -13.59 -2.64 14.89
C GLU A 132 -14.43 -3.59 15.76
N GLU A 133 -15.26 -3.05 16.65
CA GLU A 133 -16.17 -3.85 17.50
C GLU A 133 -17.14 -4.69 16.65
N LEU A 134 -17.76 -4.09 15.63
CA LEU A 134 -18.66 -4.81 14.73
C LEU A 134 -17.94 -5.89 13.91
N ILE A 135 -16.72 -5.65 13.48
CA ILE A 135 -15.90 -6.63 12.76
C ILE A 135 -15.56 -7.81 13.68
N GLU A 136 -15.10 -7.56 14.91
CA GLU A 136 -14.79 -8.61 15.88
C GLU A 136 -16.02 -9.49 16.17
N LEU A 137 -17.18 -8.86 16.41
CA LEU A 137 -18.44 -9.56 16.61
C LEU A 137 -18.84 -10.39 15.38
N SER A 138 -18.61 -9.86 14.17
CA SER A 138 -18.92 -10.56 12.91
C SER A 138 -18.03 -11.77 12.69
N VAL A 139 -16.75 -11.68 13.03
CA VAL A 139 -15.80 -12.80 12.95
C VAL A 139 -16.13 -13.86 14.01
N GLU A 140 -16.51 -13.46 15.22
CA GLU A 140 -16.95 -14.41 16.25
C GLU A 140 -18.23 -15.16 15.82
N GLU A 141 -19.21 -14.43 15.30
CA GLU A 141 -20.44 -15.00 14.78
C GLU A 141 -20.20 -15.94 13.59
N MET A 142 -19.33 -15.56 12.66
CA MET A 142 -18.90 -16.40 11.54
C MET A 142 -18.31 -17.72 12.06
N ILE A 143 -17.41 -17.68 13.05
CA ILE A 143 -16.78 -18.91 13.58
C ILE A 143 -17.81 -19.80 14.28
N ARG A 144 -18.69 -19.22 15.10
CA ARG A 144 -19.75 -19.98 15.77
C ARG A 144 -20.64 -20.68 14.75
N SER A 145 -21.13 -19.94 13.76
CA SER A 145 -21.99 -20.47 12.70
C SER A 145 -21.28 -21.51 11.83
N SER A 146 -19.96 -21.37 11.65
CA SER A 146 -19.14 -22.33 10.90
C SER A 146 -18.94 -23.66 11.62
N PHE A 147 -18.97 -23.69 12.96
CA PHE A 147 -18.95 -24.95 13.71
C PHE A 147 -20.27 -25.73 13.61
N GLU A 148 -21.38 -25.02 13.40
CA GLU A 148 -22.72 -25.60 13.25
C GLU A 148 -23.00 -26.11 11.82
N ASN A 149 -22.19 -25.69 10.84
CA ASN A 149 -22.35 -26.03 9.44
C ASN A 149 -21.40 -27.18 9.01
N GLU A 150 -21.95 -28.38 8.80
CA GLU A 150 -21.18 -29.57 8.43
C GLU A 150 -20.31 -29.41 7.17
N LEU A 151 -20.71 -28.55 6.22
CA LEU A 151 -20.00 -28.36 4.95
C LEU A 151 -18.68 -27.59 5.11
N ILE A 152 -18.60 -26.66 6.06
CA ILE A 152 -17.44 -25.76 6.23
C ILE A 152 -16.69 -25.98 7.55
N ASN A 153 -17.25 -26.78 8.48
CA ASN A 153 -16.63 -27.06 9.78
C ASN A 153 -15.23 -27.68 9.66
N GLU A 154 -15.04 -28.64 8.74
CA GLU A 154 -13.74 -29.26 8.54
C GLU A 154 -12.68 -28.29 7.99
N ASP A 155 -13.10 -27.37 7.13
CA ASP A 155 -12.23 -26.31 6.60
C ASP A 155 -11.84 -25.31 7.70
N LEU A 156 -12.76 -24.99 8.60
CA LEU A 156 -12.47 -24.16 9.77
C LEU A 156 -11.45 -24.85 10.69
N LYS A 157 -11.65 -26.14 11.01
CA LYS A 157 -10.71 -26.93 11.82
C LYS A 157 -9.33 -27.03 11.16
N TYR A 158 -9.28 -27.15 9.83
CA TYR A 158 -8.03 -27.10 9.07
C TYR A 158 -7.31 -25.76 9.27
N LEU A 159 -7.99 -24.63 9.11
CA LEU A 159 -7.37 -23.31 9.32
C LEU A 159 -6.92 -23.10 10.77
N ILE A 160 -7.71 -23.53 11.76
CA ILE A 160 -7.33 -23.44 13.18
C ILE A 160 -6.03 -24.22 13.44
N ARG A 161 -5.86 -25.40 12.84
CA ARG A 161 -4.65 -26.20 12.98
C ARG A 161 -3.43 -25.48 12.39
N ILE A 162 -3.56 -24.91 11.19
CA ILE A 162 -2.47 -24.14 10.54
C ILE A 162 -2.10 -22.91 11.37
N PHE A 163 -3.09 -22.14 11.82
CA PHE A 163 -2.84 -20.96 12.65
C PHE A 163 -2.48 -21.28 14.09
N SER A 164 -2.47 -22.55 14.50
CA SER A 164 -2.23 -23.05 15.87
C SER A 164 -3.26 -22.65 16.94
N SER A 165 -4.19 -21.73 16.67
CA SER A 165 -5.28 -21.40 17.60
C SER A 165 -6.45 -20.67 16.92
N LYS A 166 -7.65 -20.81 17.50
CA LYS A 166 -8.85 -20.06 17.10
C LYS A 166 -8.62 -18.54 17.16
N ILE A 167 -7.97 -18.05 18.22
CA ILE A 167 -7.70 -16.62 18.43
C ILE A 167 -6.77 -16.07 17.34
N LYS A 168 -5.73 -16.83 16.94
CA LYS A 168 -4.84 -16.41 15.86
C LYS A 168 -5.57 -16.33 14.52
N LEU A 169 -6.45 -17.29 14.23
CA LEU A 169 -7.29 -17.24 13.03
C LEU A 169 -8.23 -16.03 13.06
N GLN A 170 -8.93 -15.78 14.18
CA GLN A 170 -9.78 -14.60 14.36
C GLN A 170 -9.03 -13.31 14.03
N ASN A 171 -7.85 -13.12 14.62
CA ASN A 171 -7.03 -11.94 14.38
C ASN A 171 -6.60 -11.81 12.91
N GLN A 172 -6.38 -12.91 12.18
CA GLN A 172 -6.11 -12.82 10.74
C GLN A 172 -7.35 -12.43 9.94
N ILE A 173 -8.53 -13.00 10.24
CA ILE A 173 -9.76 -12.63 9.53
C ILE A 173 -10.10 -11.15 9.78
N VAL A 174 -9.98 -10.65 11.01
CA VAL A 174 -10.15 -9.22 11.32
C VAL A 174 -9.20 -8.37 10.47
N LYS A 175 -7.92 -8.74 10.38
CA LYS A 175 -6.95 -8.04 9.51
C LYS A 175 -7.34 -8.08 8.04
N LEU A 176 -7.90 -9.18 7.54
CA LEU A 176 -8.38 -9.28 6.16
C LEU A 176 -9.57 -8.35 5.92
N ILE A 177 -10.52 -8.26 6.87
CA ILE A 177 -11.67 -7.34 6.77
C ILE A 177 -11.21 -5.87 6.78
N ASN A 178 -10.29 -5.51 7.68
CA ASN A 178 -9.70 -4.16 7.71
C ASN A 178 -8.88 -3.81 6.45
N ASN A 179 -8.54 -4.81 5.62
CA ASN A 179 -7.84 -4.63 4.35
C ASN A 179 -8.68 -5.11 3.16
N ARG A 180 -10.01 -5.13 3.29
CA ARG A 180 -10.91 -5.78 2.32
C ARG A 180 -10.73 -5.29 0.89
N LYS A 181 -10.43 -3.99 0.66
CA LYS A 181 -10.08 -3.48 -0.69
C LYS A 181 -8.94 -4.28 -1.34
N ASN A 182 -7.86 -4.51 -0.59
CA ASN A 182 -6.69 -5.24 -1.09
C ASN A 182 -7.00 -6.73 -1.25
N VAL A 183 -7.78 -7.30 -0.33
CA VAL A 183 -8.21 -8.71 -0.42
C VAL A 183 -9.06 -8.95 -1.67
N PHE A 184 -9.99 -8.04 -2.00
CA PHE A 184 -10.77 -8.13 -3.23
C PHE A 184 -9.91 -8.05 -4.49
N SER A 185 -8.95 -7.12 -4.53
CA SER A 185 -8.00 -7.01 -5.65
C SER A 185 -7.20 -8.29 -5.87
N VAL A 186 -6.69 -8.89 -4.78
CA VAL A 186 -5.97 -10.17 -4.83
C VAL A 186 -6.89 -11.32 -5.22
N LYS A 187 -8.14 -11.32 -4.73
CA LYS A 187 -9.15 -12.32 -5.09
C LYS A 187 -9.42 -12.31 -6.59
N GLU A 188 -9.73 -11.15 -7.16
CA GLU A 188 -10.08 -11.01 -8.57
C GLU A 188 -8.90 -11.38 -9.48
N ARG A 189 -7.70 -10.95 -9.12
CA ARG A 189 -6.50 -11.12 -9.95
C ARG A 189 -5.90 -12.53 -9.87
N ILE A 190 -5.92 -13.17 -8.70
CA ILE A 190 -5.18 -14.42 -8.44
C ILE A 190 -6.13 -15.54 -8.02
N TYR A 191 -6.93 -15.35 -6.97
CA TYR A 191 -7.69 -16.45 -6.37
C TYR A 191 -9.00 -16.81 -7.10
N SER A 192 -9.33 -16.08 -8.17
CA SER A 192 -10.37 -16.43 -9.14
C SER A 192 -9.97 -17.63 -10.03
N LEU A 193 -8.67 -17.96 -10.09
CA LEU A 193 -8.12 -19.04 -10.90
C LEU A 193 -8.31 -20.43 -10.24
N SER A 194 -8.00 -21.51 -10.96
CA SER A 194 -7.92 -22.86 -10.37
C SER A 194 -6.76 -22.97 -9.38
N GLU A 195 -6.80 -23.97 -8.49
CA GLU A 195 -5.74 -24.16 -7.48
C GLU A 195 -4.37 -24.37 -8.13
N ASP A 196 -4.31 -25.15 -9.21
CA ASP A 196 -3.08 -25.37 -9.99
C ASP A 196 -2.53 -24.06 -10.58
N LYS A 197 -3.42 -23.19 -11.08
CA LYS A 197 -3.03 -21.89 -11.66
C LYS A 197 -2.57 -20.88 -10.61
N ILE A 198 -3.12 -20.96 -9.40
CA ILE A 198 -2.63 -20.14 -8.28
C ILE A 198 -1.24 -20.62 -7.84
N ALA A 199 -1.05 -21.94 -7.74
CA ALA A 199 0.26 -22.54 -7.43
C ALA A 199 1.31 -22.14 -8.47
N GLU A 200 1.01 -22.31 -9.77
CA GLU A 200 1.88 -21.86 -10.87
C GLU A 200 2.20 -20.37 -10.77
N PHE A 201 1.20 -19.50 -10.53
CA PHE A 201 1.42 -18.06 -10.42
C PHE A 201 2.44 -17.70 -9.34
N PHE A 202 2.30 -18.25 -8.13
CA PHE A 202 3.22 -17.95 -7.03
C PHE A 202 4.62 -18.51 -7.29
N PHE A 203 4.72 -19.70 -7.89
CA PHE A 203 6.00 -20.29 -8.26
C PHE A 203 6.70 -19.49 -9.37
N GLU A 204 5.97 -19.03 -10.38
CA GLU A 204 6.50 -18.18 -11.45
C GLU A 204 7.00 -16.85 -10.91
N GLU A 205 6.24 -16.19 -10.04
CA GLU A 205 6.68 -14.95 -9.40
C GLU A 205 7.88 -15.18 -8.47
N TYR A 206 7.92 -16.27 -7.71
CA TYR A 206 9.10 -16.64 -6.93
C TYR A 206 10.33 -16.84 -7.83
N SER A 207 10.19 -17.62 -8.91
CA SER A 207 11.24 -17.91 -9.88
C SER A 207 11.79 -16.64 -10.52
N LYS A 208 10.90 -15.79 -11.01
CA LYS A 208 11.24 -14.51 -11.62
C LYS A 208 12.00 -13.61 -10.65
N ASN A 209 11.50 -13.44 -9.43
CA ASN A 209 12.15 -12.57 -8.44
C ASN A 209 13.51 -13.11 -8.00
N PHE A 210 13.63 -14.43 -7.78
CA PHE A 210 14.91 -15.06 -7.49
C PHE A 210 15.90 -14.85 -8.64
N LEU A 211 15.51 -15.12 -9.89
CA LEU A 211 16.39 -14.96 -11.05
C LEU A 211 16.86 -13.52 -11.24
N ILE A 212 16.02 -12.52 -10.96
CA ILE A 212 16.43 -11.10 -10.98
C ILE A 212 17.55 -10.83 -9.97
N ILE A 213 17.44 -11.36 -8.76
CA ILE A 213 18.45 -11.20 -7.71
C ILE A 213 19.72 -11.97 -8.08
N TRP A 214 19.57 -13.23 -8.44
CA TRP A 214 20.66 -14.13 -8.79
C TRP A 214 21.46 -13.59 -9.97
N ASN A 215 20.82 -13.16 -11.06
CA ASN A 215 21.53 -12.68 -12.25
C ASN A 215 22.39 -11.45 -12.00
N LYS A 216 22.05 -10.60 -11.02
CA LYS A 216 22.87 -9.45 -10.61
C LYS A 216 24.16 -9.86 -9.91
N GLN A 217 24.16 -11.00 -9.22
CA GLN A 217 25.27 -11.47 -8.39
C GLN A 217 26.00 -12.67 -8.98
N ARG A 218 25.41 -13.37 -9.97
CA ARG A 218 25.88 -14.62 -10.57
C ARG A 218 27.35 -14.56 -10.96
N ASN A 219 27.71 -13.60 -11.82
CA ASN A 219 29.07 -13.50 -12.35
C ASN A 219 30.08 -13.26 -11.22
N TYR A 220 29.72 -12.39 -10.27
CA TYR A 220 30.57 -12.06 -9.14
C TYR A 220 30.76 -13.25 -8.20
N PHE A 221 29.67 -13.96 -7.87
CA PHE A 221 29.72 -15.19 -7.09
C PHE A 221 30.60 -16.25 -7.75
N ILE A 222 30.40 -16.51 -9.05
CA ILE A 222 31.20 -17.47 -9.81
C ILE A 222 32.69 -17.09 -9.83
N GLU A 223 33.00 -15.81 -10.02
CA GLU A 223 34.38 -15.29 -10.01
C GLU A 223 35.06 -15.52 -8.67
N ILE A 224 34.40 -15.19 -7.55
CA ILE A 224 34.95 -15.39 -6.22
C ILE A 224 35.22 -16.87 -5.95
N ILE A 225 34.26 -17.75 -6.25
CA ILE A 225 34.45 -19.19 -6.04
C ILE A 225 35.58 -19.71 -6.94
N ARG A 226 35.73 -19.18 -8.16
CA ARG A 226 36.83 -19.51 -9.07
C ARG A 226 38.19 -19.10 -8.49
N ILE A 227 38.34 -17.87 -7.98
CA ILE A 227 39.58 -17.39 -7.35
C ILE A 227 40.01 -18.33 -6.22
N ILE A 228 39.06 -18.73 -5.38
CA ILE A 228 39.33 -19.66 -4.28
C ILE A 228 39.74 -21.03 -4.82
N ASN A 229 39.06 -21.54 -5.85
CA ASN A 229 39.38 -22.82 -6.47
C ASN A 229 40.76 -22.82 -7.16
N ASP A 230 41.13 -21.71 -7.81
CA ASP A 230 42.43 -21.53 -8.47
C ASP A 230 43.58 -21.59 -7.44
N ALA A 231 43.38 -20.99 -6.26
CA ALA A 231 44.33 -21.09 -5.15
C ALA A 231 44.45 -22.54 -4.63
N VAL A 232 43.33 -23.26 -4.49
CA VAL A 232 43.35 -24.69 -4.15
C VAL A 232 44.09 -25.51 -5.22
N HIS A 233 43.87 -25.24 -6.51
CA HIS A 233 44.56 -25.93 -7.60
C HIS A 233 46.07 -25.69 -7.59
N LYS A 234 46.50 -24.45 -7.32
CA LYS A 234 47.92 -24.10 -7.19
C LYS A 234 48.58 -24.83 -6.02
N ASP A 235 47.88 -24.94 -4.89
CA ASP A 235 48.38 -25.58 -3.68
C ASP A 235 48.36 -27.11 -3.73
N ASP A 236 47.37 -27.68 -4.43
CA ASP A 236 47.17 -29.13 -4.60
C ASP A 236 46.54 -29.44 -5.97
N PRO A 237 47.37 -29.58 -7.03
CA PRO A 237 46.88 -29.84 -8.38
C PRO A 237 46.13 -31.16 -8.54
N LYS A 238 46.23 -32.09 -7.57
CA LYS A 238 45.58 -33.40 -7.59
C LYS A 238 44.26 -33.42 -6.81
N ASN A 239 43.83 -32.29 -6.24
CA ASN A 239 42.58 -32.22 -5.50
C ASN A 239 41.39 -32.46 -6.45
N VAL A 240 40.65 -33.54 -6.21
CA VAL A 240 39.52 -33.98 -7.05
C VAL A 240 38.36 -32.97 -7.08
N ILE A 241 38.20 -32.16 -6.02
CA ILE A 241 37.13 -31.16 -5.91
C ILE A 241 37.33 -30.05 -6.95
N VAL A 242 38.58 -29.72 -7.29
CA VAL A 242 38.89 -28.61 -8.20
C VAL A 242 38.23 -28.78 -9.57
N ALA A 243 38.39 -29.96 -10.17
CA ALA A 243 37.82 -30.27 -11.47
C ALA A 243 36.28 -30.34 -11.41
N GLU A 244 35.72 -30.91 -10.34
CA GLU A 244 34.28 -30.98 -10.15
C GLU A 244 33.66 -29.59 -10.01
N LEU A 245 34.33 -28.69 -9.27
CA LEU A 245 33.85 -27.34 -9.04
C LEU A 245 33.85 -26.51 -10.33
N TYR A 246 34.90 -26.57 -11.15
CA TYR A 246 34.88 -25.89 -12.46
C TYR A 246 33.71 -26.35 -13.32
N SER A 247 33.45 -27.66 -13.38
CA SER A 247 32.31 -28.20 -14.13
C SER A 247 30.96 -27.68 -13.60
N ARG A 248 30.80 -27.55 -12.27
CA ARG A 248 29.57 -26.99 -11.69
C ARG A 248 29.44 -25.48 -11.92
N LEU A 249 30.54 -24.73 -11.84
CA LEU A 249 30.53 -23.29 -12.11
C LEU A 249 30.16 -22.99 -13.57
N GLU A 250 30.62 -23.78 -14.54
CA GLU A 250 30.24 -23.64 -15.95
C GLU A 250 28.74 -23.86 -16.16
N LYS A 251 28.18 -24.91 -15.55
CA LYS A 251 26.73 -25.17 -15.58
C LYS A 251 25.95 -24.03 -14.91
N LEU A 252 26.38 -23.62 -13.72
CA LEU A 252 25.74 -22.54 -12.96
C LEU A 252 25.75 -21.21 -13.73
N ASN A 253 26.77 -20.97 -14.56
CA ASN A 253 26.86 -19.77 -15.38
C ASN A 253 25.78 -19.73 -16.48
N THR A 254 25.40 -20.89 -17.02
CA THR A 254 24.49 -20.99 -18.16
C THR A 254 23.05 -21.36 -17.77
N GLU A 255 22.84 -21.91 -16.58
CA GLU A 255 21.52 -22.34 -16.11
C GLU A 255 20.55 -21.16 -15.92
N THR A 256 19.31 -21.38 -16.35
CA THR A 256 18.21 -20.40 -16.30
C THR A 256 16.96 -20.97 -15.66
N GLU A 257 16.85 -22.30 -15.54
CA GLU A 257 15.75 -22.97 -14.86
C GLU A 257 16.03 -23.01 -13.35
N LEU A 258 15.06 -22.53 -12.55
CA LEU A 258 15.23 -22.31 -11.12
C LEU A 258 15.56 -23.60 -10.35
N THR A 259 14.83 -24.69 -10.62
CA THR A 259 14.99 -25.92 -9.84
C THR A 259 16.38 -26.53 -10.06
N GLN A 260 16.87 -26.54 -11.30
CA GLN A 260 18.24 -26.96 -11.62
C GLN A 260 19.28 -26.01 -11.03
N LEU A 261 19.02 -24.70 -11.05
CA LEU A 261 19.93 -23.70 -10.50
C LEU A 261 20.11 -23.87 -8.99
N LEU A 262 19.01 -24.03 -8.24
CA LEU A 262 19.06 -24.28 -6.80
C LEU A 262 19.72 -25.63 -6.48
N LYS A 263 19.47 -26.65 -7.30
CA LYS A 263 20.16 -27.94 -7.18
C LYS A 263 21.68 -27.80 -7.37
N LEU A 264 22.11 -27.06 -8.40
CA LEU A 264 23.54 -26.79 -8.64
C LEU A 264 24.18 -26.01 -7.48
N LEU A 265 23.45 -25.05 -6.89
CA LEU A 265 23.90 -24.31 -5.73
C LEU A 265 24.03 -25.20 -4.48
N ASP A 266 23.11 -26.14 -4.27
CA ASP A 266 23.19 -27.09 -3.16
C ASP A 266 24.32 -28.11 -3.35
N GLU A 267 24.52 -28.60 -4.58
CA GLU A 267 25.69 -29.42 -4.93
C GLU A 267 26.99 -28.65 -4.66
N LEU A 268 27.08 -27.39 -5.09
CA LEU A 268 28.24 -26.53 -4.83
C LEU A 268 28.45 -26.33 -3.33
N LYS A 269 27.38 -26.03 -2.57
CA LYS A 269 27.42 -25.95 -1.11
C LYS A 269 28.02 -27.22 -0.51
N SER A 270 27.50 -28.39 -0.89
CA SER A 270 27.95 -29.67 -0.34
C SER A 270 29.45 -29.92 -0.54
N LEU A 271 29.98 -29.52 -1.71
CA LEU A 271 31.37 -29.70 -2.11
C LEU A 271 32.34 -28.79 -1.32
N VAL A 272 32.06 -27.49 -1.22
CA VAL A 272 33.05 -26.51 -0.74
C VAL A 272 32.67 -25.79 0.55
N PHE A 273 31.40 -25.84 0.94
CA PHE A 273 30.89 -25.21 2.16
C PHE A 273 30.50 -26.25 3.22
N THR A 274 30.58 -25.84 4.49
CA THR A 274 30.04 -26.58 5.63
C THR A 274 28.54 -26.30 5.79
N ASP A 275 27.87 -27.01 6.70
CA ASP A 275 26.45 -26.76 7.02
C ASP A 275 26.21 -25.36 7.62
N LYS A 276 27.27 -24.72 8.13
CA LYS A 276 27.25 -23.33 8.61
C LYS A 276 27.63 -22.31 7.53
N TYR A 277 27.68 -22.73 6.26
CA TYR A 277 28.05 -21.91 5.10
C TYR A 277 29.48 -21.37 5.14
N GLN A 278 30.37 -22.00 5.91
CA GLN A 278 31.79 -21.66 5.94
C GLN A 278 32.58 -22.51 4.94
N ILE A 279 33.60 -21.96 4.31
CA ILE A 279 34.45 -22.71 3.38
C ILE A 279 35.20 -23.82 4.11
N ARG A 280 35.17 -25.02 3.53
CA ARG A 280 35.81 -26.21 4.08
C ARG A 280 37.34 -26.03 4.09
N LYS A 281 37.91 -26.02 5.29
CA LYS A 281 39.38 -26.05 5.47
C LYS A 281 39.96 -27.45 5.28
N ARG A 282 39.27 -28.46 5.80
CA ARG A 282 39.72 -29.86 5.70
C ARG A 282 39.40 -30.42 4.32
N GLY A 283 40.43 -30.86 3.60
CA GLY A 283 40.28 -31.52 2.30
C GLY A 283 40.04 -30.60 1.11
N TYR A 284 39.91 -29.29 1.33
CA TYR A 284 39.69 -28.31 0.27
C TYR A 284 40.68 -27.14 0.40
N LEU A 285 40.45 -26.16 1.30
CA LEU A 285 41.30 -24.97 1.39
C LEU A 285 42.37 -25.05 2.50
N LYS A 286 43.66 -25.01 2.12
CA LYS A 286 44.79 -24.98 3.07
C LYS A 286 44.87 -23.67 3.84
N LYS A 287 45.51 -23.70 5.02
CA LYS A 287 45.61 -22.55 5.93
C LYS A 287 46.31 -21.34 5.29
N GLU A 288 47.38 -21.56 4.55
CA GLU A 288 48.19 -20.51 3.90
C GLU A 288 47.36 -19.72 2.88
N SER A 289 46.65 -20.42 1.98
CA SER A 289 45.73 -19.78 1.02
C SER A 289 44.52 -19.12 1.69
N ALA A 290 44.05 -19.66 2.83
CA ALA A 290 42.95 -19.06 3.59
C ALA A 290 43.32 -17.71 4.23
N GLU A 291 44.59 -17.48 4.57
CA GLU A 291 45.06 -16.19 5.11
C GLU A 291 45.17 -15.13 4.01
N THR A 292 45.53 -15.53 2.78
CA THR A 292 45.64 -14.60 1.65
C THR A 292 44.31 -14.22 1.01
N LEU A 293 43.29 -15.07 1.13
CA LEU A 293 41.97 -14.90 0.51
C LEU A 293 40.88 -14.56 1.53
N ALA A 294 41.24 -13.91 2.64
CA ALA A 294 40.30 -13.69 3.74
C ALA A 294 39.05 -12.91 3.31
N ASP A 295 39.21 -11.91 2.44
CA ASP A 295 38.12 -11.08 1.94
C ASP A 295 37.22 -11.88 0.97
N GLU A 296 37.80 -12.61 0.02
CA GLU A 296 37.08 -13.44 -0.94
C GLU A 296 36.29 -14.55 -0.23
N ILE A 297 36.88 -15.19 0.78
CA ILE A 297 36.22 -16.21 1.61
C ILE A 297 35.03 -15.61 2.33
N SER A 298 35.22 -14.47 3.01
CA SER A 298 34.16 -13.78 3.74
C SER A 298 32.97 -13.47 2.83
N ILE A 299 33.24 -12.95 1.62
CA ILE A 299 32.19 -12.61 0.66
C ILE A 299 31.50 -13.87 0.13
N ALA A 300 32.25 -14.93 -0.18
CA ALA A 300 31.69 -16.20 -0.64
C ALA A 300 30.73 -16.83 0.39
N GLU A 301 31.14 -16.82 1.66
CA GLU A 301 30.35 -17.35 2.79
C GLU A 301 29.05 -16.56 2.99
N ASP A 302 29.13 -15.22 2.95
CA ASP A 302 27.95 -14.34 3.08
C ASP A 302 26.97 -14.48 1.91
N LEU A 303 27.49 -14.56 0.68
CA LEU A 303 26.67 -14.80 -0.51
C LEU A 303 25.99 -16.17 -0.44
N MET A 304 26.75 -17.24 -0.17
CA MET A 304 26.19 -18.59 -0.07
C MET A 304 25.10 -18.68 1.01
N LYS A 305 25.34 -18.09 2.18
CA LYS A 305 24.36 -18.04 3.27
C LYS A 305 23.08 -17.33 2.84
N SER A 306 23.21 -16.22 2.11
CA SER A 306 22.06 -15.44 1.62
C SER A 306 21.28 -16.19 0.55
N ILE A 307 21.97 -16.80 -0.42
CA ILE A 307 21.35 -17.59 -1.50
C ILE A 307 20.63 -18.81 -0.94
N HIS A 308 21.19 -19.48 0.06
CA HIS A 308 20.61 -20.67 0.66
C HIS A 308 19.36 -20.38 1.52
N THR A 309 18.94 -19.12 1.66
CA THR A 309 17.60 -18.82 2.19
C THR A 309 16.48 -19.11 1.18
N PHE A 310 16.81 -19.26 -0.10
CA PHE A 310 15.89 -19.50 -1.21
C PHE A 310 15.79 -20.99 -1.60
N GLN A 311 15.57 -21.87 -0.62
CA GLN A 311 15.43 -23.30 -0.90
C GLN A 311 14.04 -23.66 -1.39
N ILE A 312 13.99 -24.67 -2.25
CA ILE A 312 12.77 -25.32 -2.70
C ILE A 312 12.82 -26.79 -2.24
N SER A 313 11.76 -27.26 -1.59
CA SER A 313 11.65 -28.65 -1.17
C SER A 313 11.41 -29.57 -2.37
N GLU A 314 11.79 -30.85 -2.27
CA GLU A 314 11.54 -31.83 -3.35
C GLU A 314 10.05 -31.94 -3.70
N ASN A 315 9.17 -31.77 -2.71
CA ASN A 315 7.72 -31.79 -2.85
C ASN A 315 7.10 -30.38 -3.01
N HIS A 316 7.82 -29.41 -3.57
CA HIS A 316 7.32 -28.03 -3.70
C HIS A 316 5.98 -27.91 -4.44
N GLN A 317 5.76 -28.69 -5.48
CA GLN A 317 4.51 -28.69 -6.24
C GLN A 317 3.31 -29.02 -5.33
N GLU A 318 3.47 -29.98 -4.42
CA GLU A 318 2.43 -30.32 -3.44
C GLU A 318 2.24 -29.19 -2.41
N ILE A 319 3.34 -28.59 -1.95
CA ILE A 319 3.30 -27.48 -1.00
C ILE A 319 2.58 -26.27 -1.60
N GLU A 320 2.90 -25.89 -2.83
CA GLU A 320 2.29 -24.76 -3.55
C GLU A 320 0.79 -24.99 -3.78
N LEU A 321 0.42 -26.21 -4.16
CA LEU A 321 -0.98 -26.58 -4.30
C LEU A 321 -1.73 -26.52 -2.96
N GLU A 322 -1.13 -26.99 -1.88
CA GLU A 322 -1.71 -26.88 -0.54
C GLU A 322 -1.81 -25.42 -0.06
N LEU A 323 -0.85 -24.56 -0.39
CA LEU A 323 -0.91 -23.13 -0.11
C LEU A 323 -2.03 -22.43 -0.91
N ALA A 324 -2.23 -22.82 -2.17
CA ALA A 324 -3.34 -22.33 -3.00
C ALA A 324 -4.70 -22.71 -2.39
N LYS A 325 -4.88 -23.97 -1.98
CA LYS A 325 -6.07 -24.46 -1.26
C LYS A 325 -6.30 -23.70 0.04
N PHE A 326 -5.24 -23.55 0.83
CA PHE A 326 -5.27 -22.78 2.07
C PHE A 326 -5.79 -21.37 1.85
N GLY A 327 -5.26 -20.65 0.86
CA GLY A 327 -5.70 -19.29 0.57
C GLY A 327 -7.16 -19.21 0.10
N LYS A 328 -7.64 -20.17 -0.69
CA LYS A 328 -9.08 -20.26 -1.06
C LYS A 328 -9.99 -20.51 0.14
N LYS A 329 -9.59 -21.43 1.03
CA LYS A 329 -10.35 -21.68 2.27
C LYS A 329 -10.39 -20.42 3.13
N LEU A 330 -9.25 -19.75 3.29
CA LEU A 330 -9.18 -18.49 4.04
C LEU A 330 -10.09 -17.41 3.45
N LEU A 331 -10.12 -17.28 2.11
CA LEU A 331 -11.01 -16.35 1.41
C LEU A 331 -12.49 -16.68 1.64
N THR A 332 -12.85 -17.95 1.69
CA THR A 332 -14.24 -18.38 1.98
C THR A 332 -14.70 -17.86 3.36
N PHE A 333 -13.85 -17.98 4.39
CA PHE A 333 -14.19 -17.46 5.73
C PHE A 333 -14.11 -15.94 5.83
N PHE A 334 -13.21 -15.30 5.07
CA PHE A 334 -13.19 -13.85 4.92
C PHE A 334 -14.52 -13.35 4.34
N GLU A 335 -15.00 -13.96 3.24
CA GLU A 335 -16.26 -13.57 2.61
C GLU A 335 -17.47 -13.81 3.51
N PHE A 336 -17.47 -14.93 4.26
CA PHE A 336 -18.52 -15.17 5.24
C PHE A 336 -18.51 -14.10 6.34
N ALA A 337 -17.36 -13.85 6.97
CA ALA A 337 -17.28 -12.83 8.02
C ALA A 337 -17.61 -11.42 7.50
N LEU A 338 -17.19 -11.09 6.29
CA LEU A 338 -17.54 -9.83 5.64
C LEU A 338 -19.04 -9.74 5.38
N SER A 339 -19.69 -10.81 4.91
CA SER A 339 -21.15 -10.81 4.70
C SER A 339 -21.93 -10.59 6.00
N VAL A 340 -21.44 -11.12 7.12
CA VAL A 340 -22.02 -10.89 8.46
C VAL A 340 -21.84 -9.42 8.86
N TYR A 341 -20.64 -8.86 8.63
CA TYR A 341 -20.35 -7.46 8.92
C TYR A 341 -21.22 -6.50 8.09
N GLU A 342 -21.30 -6.73 6.78
CA GLU A 342 -22.19 -5.96 5.88
C GLU A 342 -23.66 -6.08 6.29
N GLY A 343 -24.09 -7.26 6.73
CA GLY A 343 -25.43 -7.47 7.28
C GLY A 343 -25.70 -6.62 8.53
N LYS A 344 -24.76 -6.58 9.48
CA LYS A 344 -24.86 -5.73 10.68
C LYS A 344 -24.92 -4.25 10.31
N LYS A 345 -24.04 -3.80 9.41
CA LYS A 345 -24.05 -2.41 8.93
C LYS A 345 -25.39 -2.05 8.28
N LYS A 346 -25.87 -2.88 7.36
CA LYS A 346 -27.11 -2.66 6.62
C LYS A 346 -28.34 -2.56 7.54
N ASN A 347 -28.42 -3.40 8.58
CA ASN A 347 -29.55 -3.39 9.52
C ASN A 347 -29.67 -2.08 10.30
N GLU A 348 -28.54 -1.45 10.63
CA GLU A 348 -28.49 -0.19 11.37
C GLU A 348 -28.37 1.05 10.45
N GLY A 349 -28.24 0.83 9.13
CA GLY A 349 -27.95 1.90 8.17
C GLY A 349 -26.54 2.49 8.34
N PHE A 350 -25.60 1.72 8.87
CA PHE A 350 -24.22 2.16 9.07
C PHE A 350 -23.41 2.13 7.78
N ILE A 351 -22.45 3.05 7.71
CA ILE A 351 -21.41 3.08 6.70
C ILE A 351 -20.07 3.37 7.40
N ASP A 352 -19.04 2.58 7.15
CA ASP A 352 -17.72 2.84 7.72
C ASP A 352 -16.86 3.74 6.82
N TYR A 353 -15.66 4.11 7.28
CA TYR A 353 -14.78 4.99 6.51
C TYR A 353 -14.32 4.43 5.16
N GLU A 354 -14.09 3.12 5.07
CA GLU A 354 -13.67 2.50 3.81
C GLU A 354 -14.86 2.42 2.82
N ASP A 355 -16.07 2.17 3.31
CA ASP A 355 -17.29 2.25 2.50
C ASP A 355 -17.52 3.66 1.96
N ILE A 356 -17.36 4.70 2.79
CA ILE A 356 -17.52 6.11 2.38
C ILE A 356 -16.63 6.40 1.16
N LEU A 357 -15.38 5.96 1.18
CA LEU A 357 -14.46 6.18 0.06
C LEU A 357 -14.86 5.34 -1.16
N LEU A 358 -15.25 4.08 -0.98
CA LEU A 358 -15.65 3.20 -2.08
C LEU A 358 -16.93 3.67 -2.78
N HIS A 359 -17.98 4.00 -2.02
CA HIS A 359 -19.22 4.54 -2.57
C HIS A 359 -18.98 5.87 -3.27
N THR A 360 -18.12 6.74 -2.73
CA THR A 360 -17.82 8.04 -3.38
C THR A 360 -17.08 7.84 -4.69
N LYS A 361 -16.12 6.92 -4.73
CA LYS A 361 -15.42 6.56 -5.97
C LYS A 361 -16.41 6.06 -7.02
N LEU A 362 -17.26 5.09 -6.68
CA LEU A 362 -18.25 4.51 -7.60
C LEU A 362 -19.25 5.56 -8.08
N LEU A 363 -19.71 6.45 -7.20
CA LEU A 363 -20.59 7.56 -7.54
C LEU A 363 -19.98 8.47 -8.61
N LEU A 364 -18.67 8.71 -8.56
CA LEU A 364 -17.94 9.53 -9.52
C LEU A 364 -17.68 8.84 -10.86
N GLU A 365 -17.94 7.53 -10.99
CA GLU A 365 -17.97 6.85 -12.28
C GLU A 365 -19.25 7.21 -13.09
N ASN A 366 -20.28 7.76 -12.42
CA ASN A 366 -21.44 8.33 -13.09
C ASN A 366 -21.10 9.71 -13.68
N ASN A 367 -20.97 9.77 -15.01
CA ASN A 367 -20.65 10.98 -15.77
C ASN A 367 -21.56 12.19 -15.44
N GLY A 368 -22.84 11.97 -15.12
CA GLY A 368 -23.76 13.05 -14.77
C GLY A 368 -23.41 13.68 -13.42
N VAL A 369 -23.16 12.83 -12.42
CA VAL A 369 -22.78 13.26 -11.06
C VAL A 369 -21.39 13.87 -11.05
N GLN A 370 -20.42 13.22 -11.70
CA GLN A 370 -19.06 13.73 -11.82
C GLN A 370 -19.04 15.14 -12.43
N LYS A 371 -19.81 15.37 -13.51
CA LYS A 371 -19.88 16.67 -14.16
C LYS A 371 -20.51 17.72 -13.25
N ALA A 372 -21.60 17.39 -12.55
CA ALA A 372 -22.24 18.29 -11.60
C ALA A 372 -21.30 18.71 -10.45
N ILE A 373 -20.54 17.76 -9.91
CA ILE A 373 -19.55 18.00 -8.85
C ILE A 373 -18.38 18.85 -9.39
N SER A 374 -17.86 18.51 -10.57
CA SER A 374 -16.79 19.29 -11.24
C SER A 374 -17.24 20.73 -11.54
N ASP A 375 -18.49 20.92 -11.96
CA ASP A 375 -19.05 22.25 -12.22
C ASP A 375 -19.26 23.05 -10.91
N LYS A 376 -19.59 22.37 -9.81
CA LYS A 376 -19.77 22.95 -8.48
C LYS A 376 -18.45 23.40 -7.85
N TYR A 377 -17.44 22.54 -7.84
CA TYR A 377 -16.15 22.82 -7.19
C TYR A 377 -15.13 23.39 -8.16
N LYS A 378 -14.97 24.72 -8.15
CA LYS A 378 -13.99 25.43 -9.00
C LYS A 378 -12.56 25.31 -8.49
N PHE A 379 -12.40 25.16 -7.18
CA PHE A 379 -11.10 24.96 -6.55
C PHE A 379 -11.20 23.87 -5.49
N ILE A 380 -10.26 22.93 -5.51
CA ILE A 380 -10.04 21.96 -4.46
C ILE A 380 -8.60 22.09 -3.98
N MET A 381 -8.43 22.29 -2.69
CA MET A 381 -7.13 22.36 -2.02
C MET A 381 -7.04 21.16 -1.08
N VAL A 382 -5.97 20.38 -1.19
CA VAL A 382 -5.72 19.24 -0.31
C VAL A 382 -4.47 19.54 0.50
N ASP A 383 -4.63 19.68 1.82
CA ASP A 383 -3.52 19.78 2.76
C ASP A 383 -2.92 18.38 2.99
N GLU A 384 -1.61 18.33 3.21
CA GLU A 384 -0.84 17.08 3.36
C GLU A 384 -1.08 16.07 2.22
N PHE A 385 -1.13 16.56 0.98
CA PHE A 385 -1.38 15.75 -0.22
C PHE A 385 -0.51 14.49 -0.35
N GLN A 386 0.71 14.48 0.19
CA GLN A 386 1.59 13.30 0.19
C GLN A 386 1.03 12.10 0.97
N ASP A 387 0.10 12.33 1.91
CA ASP A 387 -0.51 11.28 2.74
C ASP A 387 -1.75 10.67 2.06
N THR A 388 -2.09 11.11 0.83
CA THR A 388 -3.27 10.60 0.12
C THR A 388 -3.03 9.21 -0.45
N ASN A 389 -4.02 8.33 -0.30
CA ASN A 389 -3.98 6.98 -0.86
C ASN A 389 -4.61 6.91 -2.26
N GLU A 390 -4.43 5.79 -2.96
CA GLU A 390 -4.90 5.61 -4.33
C GLU A 390 -6.41 5.87 -4.51
N ILE A 391 -7.26 5.47 -3.56
CA ILE A 391 -8.71 5.68 -3.68
C ILE A 391 -9.07 7.16 -3.54
N GLN A 392 -8.38 7.91 -2.67
CA GLN A 392 -8.55 9.35 -2.54
C GLN A 392 -8.12 10.09 -3.81
N TYR A 393 -7.03 9.64 -4.47
CA TYR A 393 -6.67 10.14 -5.80
C TYR A 393 -7.77 9.88 -6.82
N GLN A 394 -8.33 8.67 -6.84
CA GLN A 394 -9.43 8.28 -7.74
C GLN A 394 -10.72 9.06 -7.46
N ILE A 395 -10.88 9.68 -6.28
CA ILE A 395 -12.00 10.57 -5.96
C ILE A 395 -11.73 12.01 -6.42
N PHE A 396 -10.55 12.56 -6.12
CA PHE A 396 -10.27 13.96 -6.41
C PHE A 396 -9.93 14.22 -7.88
N LEU A 397 -9.21 13.31 -8.53
CA LEU A 397 -8.78 13.51 -9.92
C LEU A 397 -9.95 13.65 -10.91
N PRO A 398 -11.03 12.85 -10.84
CA PRO A 398 -12.17 13.03 -11.73
C PRO A 398 -12.89 14.36 -11.52
N ILE A 399 -12.88 14.94 -10.32
CA ILE A 399 -13.55 16.21 -10.05
C ILE A 399 -12.75 17.38 -10.64
N LEU A 400 -11.42 17.27 -10.58
CA LEU A 400 -10.50 18.25 -11.14
C LEU A 400 -10.52 18.17 -12.67
N ASP A 401 -10.49 19.33 -13.33
CA ASP A 401 -10.56 19.50 -14.79
C ASP A 401 -9.40 18.85 -15.59
N TYR A 402 -8.53 18.07 -14.94
CA TYR A 402 -7.29 17.46 -15.45
C TYR A 402 -7.44 16.70 -16.78
N LEU A 403 -8.66 16.35 -17.19
CA LEU A 403 -8.96 15.61 -18.42
C LEU A 403 -9.94 16.29 -19.39
N LYS A 404 -10.44 17.51 -19.11
CA LYS A 404 -11.29 18.23 -20.08
C LYS A 404 -10.50 18.93 -21.19
N GLY A 405 -9.20 19.11 -21.02
CA GLY A 405 -8.26 19.51 -22.07
C GLY A 405 -7.17 18.46 -22.17
N GLY A 406 -7.12 17.73 -23.29
CA GLY A 406 -6.12 16.70 -23.55
C GLY A 406 -4.69 17.22 -23.73
#